data_AF-K1TNY7-F1
#
_entry.id   AF-K1TNY7-F1
#
_cell.length_a   1.000
_cell.length_b   1.000
_cell.length_c   1.000
_cell.angle_alpha   90.00
_cell.angle_beta   90.00
_cell.angle_gamma   90.00
#
_symmetry.space_group_name_H-M   'P 1'
#
loop_
_entity.id
_entity.type
_entity.pdbx_description
1 polymer ?
#
loop_
_entity_poly.entity_id
_entity_poly.type
_entity_poly.pdbx_seq_one_letter_code
_entity_poly.pdbx_strand_id
1 'polypeptide(L)'
;MYGYKFGSGKMTETEQHMEQIMSRYWINFTKTGNPNGDSLPFWTTYQEGKPTVMIIKEGLHLGPVQNQKQMDFFEKFFKEKRK
;
A
#
# COMPACT_ATOMS: atom_id res chain seq x y z
N MET A 1 3.94 17.45 5.04
CA MET A 1 3.27 16.16 4.76
C MET A 1 2.70 16.28 3.36
N TYR A 2 3.36 15.67 2.37
CA TYR A 2 3.29 16.10 0.97
C TYR A 2 1.99 15.66 0.29
N GLY A 3 1.13 16.63 -0.05
CA GLY A 3 0.06 16.46 -1.03
C GLY A 3 0.65 16.52 -2.43
N TYR A 4 0.82 15.37 -3.06
CA TYR A 4 1.17 15.29 -4.47
C TYR A 4 -0.08 15.59 -5.29
N LYS A 5 -0.13 16.77 -5.90
CA LYS A 5 -1.21 17.14 -6.84
C LYS A 5 -0.97 16.40 -8.17
N PHE A 6 -1.72 15.32 -8.41
CA PHE A 6 -1.97 14.86 -9.76
C PHE A 6 -2.60 16.03 -10.54
N GLY A 7 -2.06 16.33 -11.73
CA GLY A 7 -2.24 17.61 -12.43
C GLY A 7 -3.69 18.13 -12.50
N SER A 8 -3.84 19.44 -12.27
CA SER A 8 -5.01 20.27 -12.63
C SER A 8 -6.42 19.69 -12.39
N GLY A 9 -6.59 18.82 -11.40
CA GLY A 9 -7.89 18.34 -10.94
C GLY A 9 -8.01 18.63 -9.46
N LYS A 10 -9.13 19.24 -9.03
CA LYS A 10 -9.45 19.25 -7.61
C LYS A 10 -9.51 17.80 -7.15
N MET A 11 -8.73 17.48 -6.12
CA MET A 11 -8.76 16.19 -5.46
C MET A 11 -10.20 15.88 -5.04
N THR A 12 -10.74 14.78 -5.54
CA THR A 12 -12.09 14.33 -5.21
C THR A 12 -12.21 14.03 -3.72
N GLU A 13 -13.42 14.11 -3.17
CA GLU A 13 -13.65 13.79 -1.75
C GLU A 13 -13.19 12.36 -1.42
N THR A 14 -13.37 11.43 -2.37
CA THR A 14 -12.89 10.04 -2.26
C THR A 14 -11.37 9.96 -2.12
N GLU A 15 -10.61 10.70 -2.93
CA GLU A 15 -9.16 10.72 -2.83
C GLU A 15 -8.71 11.34 -1.50
N GLN A 16 -9.36 12.43 -1.05
CA GLN A 16 -9.04 13.08 0.23
C GLN A 16 -9.28 12.13 1.41
N HIS A 17 -10.37 11.37 1.36
CA HIS A 17 -10.68 10.37 2.36
C HIS A 17 -9.63 9.23 2.37
N MET A 18 -9.17 8.80 1.18
CA MET A 18 -8.09 7.81 1.07
C MET A 18 -6.77 8.30 1.65
N GLU A 19 -6.38 9.56 1.37
CA GLU A 19 -5.16 10.15 1.95
C GLU A 19 -5.20 10.18 3.49
N GLN A 20 -6.36 10.54 4.06
CA GLN A 20 -6.53 10.52 5.52
C GLN A 20 -6.39 9.11 6.10
N ILE A 21 -6.96 8.11 5.45
CA ILE A 21 -6.83 6.71 5.86
C ILE A 21 -5.37 6.24 5.76
N MET A 22 -4.70 6.55 4.65
CA MET A 22 -3.28 6.23 4.47
C MET A 22 -2.40 6.87 5.54
N SER A 23 -2.64 8.14 5.85
CA SER A 23 -1.92 8.85 6.92
C SER A 23 -2.11 8.19 8.28
N ARG A 24 -3.34 7.74 8.60
CA ARG A 24 -3.61 7.01 9.85
C ARG A 24 -2.88 5.67 9.92
N TYR A 25 -2.84 4.90 8.84
CA TYR A 25 -2.04 3.66 8.79
C TYR A 25 -0.56 3.94 9.07
N TRP A 26 0.02 4.97 8.44
CA TRP A 26 1.41 5.36 8.67
C TRP A 26 1.68 5.83 10.10
N ILE A 27 0.78 6.62 10.68
CA ILE A 27 0.90 7.07 12.07
C ILE A 27 0.82 5.88 13.04
N ASN A 28 -0.08 4.93 12.82
CA ASN A 28 -0.20 3.75 13.67
C ASN A 28 1.06 2.87 13.55
N PHE A 29 1.52 2.62 12.32
CA PHE A 29 2.72 1.84 12.06
C PHE A 29 3.96 2.46 12.72
N THR A 30 4.15 3.77 12.60
CA THR A 30 5.30 4.46 13.23
C THR A 30 5.24 4.43 14.75
N LYS A 31 4.05 4.38 15.36
CA LYS A 31 3.88 4.35 16.81
C LYS A 31 4.05 2.96 17.42
N THR A 32 3.48 1.94 16.79
CA THR A 32 3.32 0.60 17.40
C THR A 32 3.90 -0.54 16.58
N GLY A 33 4.37 -0.26 15.35
CA GLY A 33 4.70 -1.30 14.36
C GLY A 33 3.48 -2.00 13.77
N ASN A 34 2.27 -1.71 14.25
CA ASN A 34 1.02 -2.26 13.74
C ASN A 34 0.22 -1.15 13.03
N PRO A 35 -0.03 -1.28 11.71
CA PRO A 35 -0.77 -0.26 10.97
C PRO A 35 -2.27 -0.24 11.36
N ASN A 36 -2.80 -1.33 11.93
CA ASN A 36 -4.23 -1.50 12.23
C ASN A 36 -4.74 -0.62 13.37
N GLY A 37 -6.04 -0.28 13.33
CA GLY A 37 -6.76 0.43 14.40
C GLY A 37 -8.28 0.30 14.24
N ASP A 38 -9.04 0.65 15.27
CA ASP A 38 -10.47 0.31 15.40
C ASP A 38 -11.39 0.77 14.26
N SER A 39 -10.98 1.82 13.52
CA SER A 39 -11.77 2.39 12.42
C SER A 39 -11.13 2.20 11.04
N LEU A 40 -10.18 1.26 10.90
CA LEU A 40 -9.45 1.02 9.65
C LEU A 40 -9.72 -0.40 9.15
N PRO A 41 -9.82 -0.60 7.82
CA PRO A 41 -9.81 -1.95 7.24
C PRO A 41 -8.65 -2.77 7.79
N PHE A 42 -8.89 -4.04 8.09
CA PHE A 42 -7.84 -4.90 8.63
C PHE A 42 -6.77 -5.14 7.55
N TRP A 43 -5.55 -4.70 7.80
CA TRP A 43 -4.38 -4.99 6.98
C TRP A 43 -3.69 -6.22 7.56
N THR A 44 -3.87 -7.36 6.87
CA THR A 44 -3.25 -8.62 7.25
C THR A 44 -1.73 -8.54 7.17
N THR A 45 -1.06 -9.15 8.16
CA THR A 45 0.39 -9.31 8.12
C THR A 45 0.79 -10.13 6.90
N TYR A 46 1.88 -9.73 6.25
CA TYR A 46 2.44 -10.49 5.14
C TYR A 46 2.85 -11.90 5.62
N GLN A 47 2.38 -12.92 4.93
CA GLN A 47 2.76 -14.31 5.16
C GLN A 47 3.36 -14.89 3.88
N GLU A 48 4.49 -15.57 4.02
CA GLU A 48 5.12 -16.30 2.93
C GLU A 48 4.14 -17.36 2.38
N GLY A 49 3.96 -17.40 1.06
CA GLY A 49 2.99 -18.27 0.38
C GLY A 49 1.55 -17.73 0.30
N LYS A 50 1.21 -16.65 1.01
CA LYS A 50 -0.08 -15.93 0.85
C LYS A 50 0.14 -14.41 0.77
N PRO A 51 0.85 -13.93 -0.28
CA PRO A 51 1.19 -12.53 -0.39
C PRO A 51 -0.09 -11.71 -0.62
N THR A 52 -0.55 -11.07 0.46
CA THR A 52 -1.74 -10.21 0.48
C THR A 52 -1.29 -8.77 0.59
N VAL A 53 -1.83 -7.91 -0.26
CA VAL A 53 -1.53 -6.48 -0.28
C VAL A 53 -2.79 -5.67 -0.07
N MET A 54 -2.64 -4.54 0.59
CA MET A 54 -3.66 -3.51 0.65
C MET A 54 -3.62 -2.73 -0.66
N ILE A 55 -4.69 -2.83 -1.45
CA ILE A 55 -4.85 -2.08 -2.69
C ILE A 55 -5.58 -0.79 -2.35
N ILE A 56 -4.93 0.35 -2.60
CA ILE A 56 -5.50 1.68 -2.46
C ILE A 56 -5.71 2.27 -3.85
N LYS A 57 -6.81 1.88 -4.48
CA LYS A 57 -7.23 2.38 -5.81
C LYS A 57 -8.75 2.35 -5.86
N GLU A 58 -9.39 3.51 -5.95
CA GLU A 58 -10.86 3.67 -5.98
C GLU A 58 -11.62 3.06 -4.79
N GLY A 59 -10.89 2.50 -3.82
CA GLY A 59 -11.33 2.00 -2.53
C GLY A 59 -10.13 1.42 -1.77
N LEU A 60 -10.39 0.88 -0.57
CA LEU A 60 -9.42 0.12 0.21
C LEU A 60 -9.89 -1.34 0.27
N HIS A 61 -9.14 -2.25 -0.33
CA HIS A 61 -9.46 -3.66 -0.28
C HIS A 61 -8.20 -4.52 -0.24
N LEU A 62 -8.30 -5.66 0.45
CA LEU A 62 -7.25 -6.67 0.46
C LEU A 62 -7.34 -7.48 -0.84
N GLY A 63 -6.22 -7.66 -1.50
CA GLY A 63 -6.11 -8.49 -2.70
C GLY A 63 -4.81 -9.28 -2.73
N PRO A 64 -4.75 -10.35 -3.54
CA PRO A 64 -3.50 -11.03 -3.82
C PRO A 64 -2.54 -10.09 -4.58
N VAL A 65 -1.24 -10.31 -4.44
CA VAL A 65 -0.23 -9.62 -5.26
C VAL A 65 -0.48 -9.92 -6.74
N GLN A 66 -0.88 -8.89 -7.49
CA GLN A 66 -1.25 -9.02 -8.91
C GLN A 66 -0.04 -9.17 -9.83
N ASN A 67 1.14 -8.73 -9.40
CA ASN A 67 2.35 -8.57 -10.21
C ASN A 67 3.50 -9.51 -9.80
N GLN A 68 3.18 -10.66 -9.18
CA GLN A 68 4.20 -11.60 -8.68
C GLN A 68 5.23 -11.99 -9.76
N LYS A 69 4.79 -12.34 -10.97
CA LYS A 69 5.69 -12.71 -12.08
C LYS A 69 6.68 -11.60 -12.47
N GLN A 70 6.26 -10.35 -12.36
CA GLN A 70 7.12 -9.20 -12.67
C GLN A 70 8.13 -9.00 -11.53
N MET A 71 7.72 -9.18 -10.28
CA MET A 71 8.61 -9.14 -9.12
C MET A 71 9.68 -10.23 -9.20
N ASP A 72 9.30 -11.46 -9.54
CA ASP A 72 10.23 -12.58 -9.72
C ASP A 72 11.24 -12.28 -10.85
N PHE A 73 10.80 -11.66 -11.94
CA PHE A 73 11.67 -11.22 -13.03
C PHE A 73 12.65 -10.14 -12.56
N PHE A 74 12.19 -9.10 -11.87
CA PHE A 74 13.05 -8.05 -11.34
C PHE A 74 14.06 -8.59 -10.33
N GLU A 75 13.64 -9.48 -9.43
CA GLU A 75 14.54 -10.13 -8.47
C GLU A 75 15.66 -10.87 -9.18
N LYS A 76 15.33 -11.67 -10.20
CA LYS A 76 16.31 -12.38 -11.02
C LYS A 76 17.26 -11.39 -11.72
N PHE A 77 16.71 -10.39 -12.40
CA PHE A 77 17.49 -9.39 -13.14
C PHE A 77 18.46 -8.61 -12.24
N PHE A 78 18.01 -8.14 -11.08
CA PHE A 78 18.85 -7.40 -10.14
C PHE A 78 19.82 -8.29 -9.36
N LYS A 79 19.53 -9.59 -9.22
CA LYS A 79 20.48 -10.57 -8.66
C LYS A 79 21.63 -10.83 -9.63
N GLU A 80 21.35 -10.91 -10.92
CA GLU A 80 22.35 -11.06 -11.97
C GLU A 80 23.25 -9.82 -12.10
N LYS A 81 22.68 -8.61 -11.97
CA LYS A 81 23.44 -7.34 -12.02
C LYS A 81 24.23 -6.98 -10.74
N ARG A 82 23.96 -7.64 -9.61
CA ARG A 82 24.71 -7.43 -8.34
C ARG A 82 25.94 -8.33 -8.22
N LYS A 83 26.16 -9.23 -9.17
CA LYS A 83 27.43 -9.93 -9.38
C LYS A 83 28.32 -9.12 -10.32
#